data_AF-A0A8S3JW64-F1
#
_entry.id   AF-A0A8S3JW64-F1
#
_cell.length_a   1.000
_cell.length_b   1.000
_cell.length_c   1.000
_cell.angle_alpha   90.00
_cell.angle_beta   90.00
_cell.angle_gamma   90.00
#
_symmetry.space_group_name_H-M   'P 1'
#
loop_
_entity.id
_entity.type
_entity.pdbx_description
1 polymer ?
#
loop_
_entity_poly.entity_id
_entity_poly.type
_entity_poly.pdbx_seq_one_letter_code
_entity_poly.pdbx_strand_id
1 'polypeptide(L)' 'MARLLFDIFYDEECVSEDAFFEWLKHPDQSETEGHAVVEISTKDFFTWLQQAETEVEEGEEEEGS' A
#
# COMPACT_ATOMS: atom_id res chain seq x y z
N MET A 1 -4.80 -4.04 14.12
CA MET A 1 -4.01 -5.27 13.95
C MET A 1 -3.48 -5.40 12.54
N ALA A 2 -4.32 -5.22 11.50
CA ALA A 2 -3.87 -5.33 10.11
C ALA A 2 -2.71 -4.38 9.74
N ARG A 3 -2.73 -3.13 10.26
CA ARG A 3 -1.63 -2.19 10.03
C ARG A 3 -0.24 -2.74 10.37
N LEU A 4 -0.12 -3.39 11.54
CA LEU A 4 1.13 -4.00 12.00
C LEU A 4 1.59 -5.15 11.09
N LEU A 5 0.65 -5.91 10.53
CA LEU A 5 1.00 -6.98 9.58
C LEU A 5 1.49 -6.39 8.25
N PHE A 6 0.85 -5.32 7.78
CA PHE A 6 1.27 -4.61 6.57
C PHE A 6 2.65 -3.98 6.73
N ASP A 7 2.95 -3.41 7.91
CA ASP A 7 4.31 -2.95 8.26
C ASP A 7 5.33 -4.08 8.14
N ILE A 8 5.07 -5.21 8.80
CA ILE A 8 6.00 -6.36 8.78
C ILE A 8 6.19 -6.88 7.35
N PHE A 9 5.12 -7.01 6.57
CA PHE A 9 5.22 -7.53 5.20
C PHE A 9 5.97 -6.59 4.26
N TYR A 10 5.83 -5.28 4.48
CA TYR A 10 6.55 -4.26 3.74
C TYR A 10 8.03 -4.25 4.14
N ASP A 11 8.34 -4.15 5.44
CA ASP A 11 9.70 -4.06 5.96
C ASP A 11 10.56 -5.30 5.67
N GLU A 12 9.94 -6.49 5.68
CA GLU A 12 10.59 -7.76 5.38
C GLU A 12 10.58 -8.09 3.87
N GLU A 13 10.22 -7.13 3.01
CA GLU A 13 10.15 -7.26 1.54
C GLU A 13 9.36 -8.51 1.08
N CYS A 14 8.38 -8.96 1.88
CA CYS A 14 7.61 -10.16 1.61
C CYS A 14 6.53 -9.95 0.55
N VAL A 15 6.06 -8.71 0.40
CA VAL A 15 5.00 -8.29 -0.52
C VAL A 15 5.43 -6.99 -1.19
N SER A 16 5.31 -6.92 -2.52
CA SER A 16 5.65 -5.70 -3.26
C SER A 16 4.57 -4.62 -3.12
N GLU A 17 4.95 -3.36 -3.35
CA GLU A 17 4.03 -2.22 -3.38
C GLU A 17 2.88 -2.43 -4.36
N ASP A 18 3.19 -2.90 -5.58
CA ASP A 18 2.18 -3.28 -6.57
C ASP A 18 1.17 -4.28 -6.02
N ALA A 19 1.62 -5.29 -5.28
CA ALA A 19 0.73 -6.31 -4.72
C ALA A 19 -0.20 -5.74 -3.65
N PHE A 20 0.27 -4.77 -2.85
CA PHE A 20 -0.60 -4.03 -1.93
C PHE A 20 -1.65 -3.20 -2.67
N PHE A 21 -1.27 -2.50 -3.73
CA PHE A 21 -2.20 -1.69 -4.52
C PHE A 21 -3.20 -2.53 -5.30
N GLU A 22 -2.80 -3.67 -5.84
CA GLU A 22 -3.72 -4.60 -6.52
C GLU A 22 -4.72 -5.22 -5.55
N TRP A 23 -4.27 -5.59 -4.34
CA TRP A 23 -5.17 -6.03 -3.27
C TRP A 23 -6.21 -4.96 -2.92
N LEU A 24 -5.80 -3.70 -2.81
CA LEU A 24 -6.70 -2.58 -2.51
C LEU A 24 -7.76 -2.36 -3.62
N LYS A 25 -7.38 -2.55 -4.90
CA LYS A 25 -8.25 -2.30 -6.06
C LYS A 25 -9.25 -3.43 -6.32
N HIS A 26 -8.94 -4.65 -5.93
CA HIS A 26 -9.69 -5.85 -6.31
C HIS A 26 -10.19 -6.64 -5.10
N PRO A 27 -11.21 -6.14 -4.37
CA PRO A 27 -11.84 -6.94 -3.33
C PRO A 27 -12.58 -8.13 -3.95
N ASP A 28 -12.26 -9.34 -3.50
CA ASP A 28 -13.04 -10.52 -3.82
C ASP A 28 -14.48 -10.37 -3.30
N GLN A 29 -15.47 -10.73 -4.13
CA GLN A 29 -16.91 -10.58 -3.79
C GLN A 29 -17.32 -11.32 -2.50
N SER A 30 -16.56 -12.34 -2.10
CA SER A 30 -16.77 -13.10 -0.87
C SER A 30 -16.16 -12.47 0.38
N GLU A 31 -15.24 -11.51 0.21
CA GLU A 31 -14.44 -10.95 1.31
C GLU A 31 -14.80 -9.49 1.64
N THR A 32 -15.85 -8.95 1.03
CA THR A 32 -16.21 -7.53 1.08
C THR A 32 -16.30 -6.94 2.50
N GLU A 33 -16.83 -7.69 3.48
CA GLU A 33 -16.95 -7.21 4.87
C GLU A 33 -15.61 -7.22 5.62
N GLY A 34 -14.79 -8.26 5.43
CA GLY A 34 -13.46 -8.35 6.03
C GLY A 34 -12.48 -7.36 5.39
N HIS A 35 -12.54 -7.24 4.06
CA HIS A 35 -11.74 -6.29 3.29
C HIS A 35 -11.98 -4.86 3.74
N ALA A 36 -13.25 -4.42 3.86
CA ALA A 36 -13.58 -3.06 4.28
C ALA A 36 -13.00 -2.71 5.67
N VAL A 37 -13.01 -3.65 6.61
CA VAL A 37 -12.43 -3.44 7.95
C VAL A 37 -10.90 -3.32 7.89
N VAL A 38 -10.26 -4.18 7.10
CA VAL A 38 -8.80 -4.14 6.90
C VAL A 38 -8.41 -2.84 6.22
N GLU A 39 -9.06 -2.49 5.10
CA GLU A 39 -8.85 -1.28 4.31
C GLU A 39 -8.93 0.00 5.15
N ILE A 40 -9.99 0.15 5.96
CA ILE A 40 -10.13 1.30 6.86
C ILE A 40 -8.95 1.37 7.85
N SER A 41 -8.56 0.23 8.41
CA SER A 41 -7.50 0.16 9.40
C SER A 41 -6.08 0.32 8.84
N THR A 42 -5.91 0.16 7.53
CA THR A 42 -4.62 0.30 6.82
C THR A 42 -4.54 1.57 5.98
N LYS A 43 -5.54 2.47 6.03
CA LYS A 43 -5.56 3.69 5.21
C LYS A 43 -4.29 4.54 5.33
N ASP A 44 -3.75 4.68 6.54
CA ASP A 44 -2.54 5.47 6.79
C ASP A 44 -1.30 4.84 6.12
N PHE A 45 -1.25 3.50 6.02
CA PHE A 45 -0.19 2.79 5.28
C PHE A 45 -0.20 3.16 3.79
N PHE A 46 -1.37 3.07 3.16
CA PHE A 46 -1.51 3.35 1.74
C PHE A 46 -1.30 4.82 1.41
N THR A 47 -1.65 5.71 2.34
CA THR A 47 -1.33 7.15 2.20
C THR A 47 0.18 7.36 2.22
N TRP A 48 0.89 6.70 3.13
CA TRP A 48 2.34 6.77 3.21
C TRP A 48 3.04 6.17 1.99
N LEU A 49 2.61 4.98 1.53
CA LEU A 49 3.11 4.33 0.32
C LEU A 49 3.01 5.24 -0.92
N GLN A 50 1.84 5.85 -1.13
CA GLN A 50 1.62 6.73 -2.27
C GLN A 50 2.49 8.00 -2.22
N GLN A 51 2.75 8.54 -1.04
CA GLN A 51 3.65 9.68 -0.86
C GLN A 51 5.08 9.32 -1.26
N ALA A 52 5.56 8.14 -0.83
CA ALA A 52 6.88 7.66 -1.20
C ALA A 52 7.02 7.47 -2.72
N GLU A 53 6.00 6.92 -3.40
CA GLU A 53 5.99 6.79 -4.86
C GLU A 53 6.08 8.17 -5.56
N THR A 54 5.27 9.14 -5.12
CA THR A 54 5.29 10.50 -5.68
C THR A 54 6.63 11.22 -5.44
N GLU A 55 7.23 11.07 -4.26
CA GLU A 55 8.54 11.67 -3.94
C GLU A 55 9.68 11.09 -4.79
N VAL A 56 9.58 9.81 -5.17
CA VAL A 56 10.55 9.17 -6.08
C VAL A 56 10.39 9.70 -7.50
N GLU A 57 9.17 9.76 -8.03
CA GLU A 57 8.91 10.30 -9.37
C GLU A 57 9.37 11.76 -9.53
N GLU A 58 9.06 12.62 -8.54
CA GLU A 58 9.49 14.03 -8.56
C GLU A 58 11.02 14.19 -8.48
N GLY A 59 11.71 13.34 -7.72
CA GLY A 59 13.17 13.35 -7.61
C GLY A 59 13.89 12.87 -8.88
N GLU A 60 13.32 11.88 -9.58
CA GLU A 60 13.85 11.39 -10.86
C GLU A 60 13.67 12.40 -12.01
N GLU A 61 12.60 13.21 -11.98
CA GLU A 61 12.38 14.29 -12.95
C GLU A 61 13.36 15.46 -12.77
N GLU A 62 13.79 15.77 -11.54
CA GLU A 62 14.74 16.86 -11.28
C GLU A 62 16.21 16.49 -11.57
N GLU A 63 16.64 15.23 -11.38
CA GLU A 63 18.02 14.80 -11.70
C GLU A 63 18.26 14.55 -13.20
N GLY A 64 17.20 14.56 -14.02
CA GLY A 64 17.26 14.35 -15.47
C GLY A 64 17.37 15.60 -16.35
N SER A 65 17.44 16.82 -15.78
CA SER A 65 17.34 18.11 -16.48
C SER A 65 18.65 18.91 -16.55
#